data_AF-R4S2G6-F1
#
_entry.id   AF-R4S2G6-F1
#
_cell.length_a   1.000
_cell.length_b   1.000
_cell.length_c   1.000
_cell.angle_alpha   90.00
_cell.angle_beta   90.00
_cell.angle_gamma   90.00
#
_symmetry.space_group_name_H-M   'P 1'
#
loop_
_entity.id
_entity.type
_entity.pdbx_description
1 polymer ?
#
loop_
_entity_poly.entity_id
_entity_poly.type
_entity_poly.pdbx_seq_one_letter_code
_entity_poly.pdbx_strand_id
1 'polypeptide(L)'
;MKRYDIPVLSKESIPEILKYFNIETSTYGLNEKPIYNPYYYTFFDFKLKNPPLGLICVFFKARKNPFKIKYPHDDDEYTLDDLLKYEIAIEEAFVFWDANKQPTQTNVNITFVKLDIFASDNKEKAINEYLIKNKIIKEPKPTKLGCYNATPTTGLVVPLPSINYTTHEKDNEIKNWLLQAQKKYNHKTSMKKIDFLTFWSDKPFTYIFTPKIDFLKIEEFSLMRVYRDTRELIKECTIRGESIQKAPGKYYCTPSIDMNKIGYDIGGVELVFSEPVSELEPPQQQQIEAIYFDDGIRFFPESSQTYNIEDLKKLSNGAKKIYLFSFTTKKRIKEIKLPDAIDPYQAIRDWKRENNLYTFPPLVQEDDYEEQSENRDAYIEITSPAYKKISILFPIKIVKHTFETTDCCYFVVCKNDTLQIKLAKQYRDAYVNWLNQCYIKPGISYSAGEIRDKFGRSSRDIYNEEGGKCRYRYVINTFIDEWYVNGRECSGSNNTFYNFYDTTPPPKKPQELM
;
A
#
# COMPACT_ATOMS: atom_id res chain seq x y z
N MET A 1 16.59 48.21 -21.69
CA MET A 1 16.70 47.61 -20.33
C MET A 1 15.65 46.51 -20.17
N LYS A 2 15.88 45.45 -19.37
CA LYS A 2 14.79 44.50 -19.03
C LYS A 2 14.03 44.99 -17.80
N ARG A 3 12.70 44.98 -17.83
CA ARG A 3 11.86 45.37 -16.71
C ARG A 3 11.01 44.19 -16.27
N TYR A 4 10.89 44.05 -14.97
CA TYR A 4 10.14 43.02 -14.31
C TYR A 4 9.14 43.67 -13.34
N ASP A 5 7.84 43.48 -13.57
CA ASP A 5 6.76 43.94 -12.69
C ASP A 5 6.22 42.75 -11.88
N ILE A 6 6.40 42.84 -10.56
CA ILE A 6 6.34 41.74 -9.60
C ILE A 6 5.29 41.99 -8.50
N PRO A 7 4.01 41.64 -8.67
CA PRO A 7 3.06 41.53 -7.56
C PRO A 7 3.52 40.53 -6.49
N VAL A 8 3.54 40.95 -5.22
CA VAL A 8 3.85 40.15 -4.03
C VAL A 8 2.73 40.27 -2.99
N LEU A 9 2.45 39.19 -2.26
CA LEU A 9 1.49 39.19 -1.16
C LEU A 9 2.09 39.73 0.15
N SER A 10 3.41 39.62 0.29
CA SER A 10 4.17 40.02 1.48
C SER A 10 5.54 40.58 1.05
N LYS A 11 5.97 41.65 1.71
CA LYS A 11 7.25 42.31 1.42
C LYS A 11 8.45 41.45 1.82
N GLU A 12 8.25 40.57 2.80
CA GLU A 12 9.23 39.61 3.30
C GLU A 12 9.67 38.61 2.24
N SER A 13 8.87 38.42 1.17
CA SER A 13 9.23 37.54 0.06
C SER A 13 10.31 38.15 -0.86
N ILE A 14 10.48 39.48 -0.87
CA ILE A 14 11.29 40.21 -1.87
C ILE A 14 12.78 39.79 -1.88
N PRO A 15 13.44 39.55 -0.74
CA PRO A 15 14.83 39.08 -0.75
C PRO A 15 15.01 37.68 -1.36
N GLU A 16 14.15 36.72 -1.01
CA GLU A 16 14.22 35.36 -1.57
C GLU A 16 13.95 35.37 -3.08
N ILE A 17 13.08 36.29 -3.51
CA ILE A 17 12.82 36.56 -4.91
C ILE A 17 14.09 37.05 -5.61
N LEU A 18 14.73 38.10 -5.11
CA LEU A 18 15.92 38.66 -5.74
C LEU A 18 17.10 37.67 -5.72
N LYS A 19 17.19 36.83 -4.69
CA LYS A 19 18.18 35.74 -4.61
C LYS A 19 18.08 34.76 -5.77
N TYR A 20 16.89 34.48 -6.30
CA TYR A 20 16.71 33.68 -7.52
C TYR A 20 17.42 34.28 -8.74
N PHE A 21 17.51 35.60 -8.81
CA PHE A 21 18.25 36.32 -9.85
C PHE A 21 19.73 36.53 -9.51
N ASN A 22 20.26 35.80 -8.51
CA ASN A 22 21.60 35.98 -7.94
C ASN A 22 21.83 37.40 -7.39
N ILE A 23 20.81 37.98 -6.76
CA ILE A 23 20.87 39.30 -6.12
C ILE A 23 20.62 39.11 -4.62
N GLU A 24 21.65 39.36 -3.79
CA GLU A 24 21.53 39.29 -2.33
C GLU A 24 21.13 40.65 -1.75
N THR A 25 19.96 40.72 -1.11
CA THR A 25 19.43 41.90 -0.41
C THR A 25 18.87 41.50 0.96
N SER A 26 18.56 42.48 1.80
CA SER A 26 17.75 42.30 3.01
C SER A 26 16.37 42.95 2.87
N THR A 27 15.52 42.79 3.88
CA THR A 27 14.23 43.50 3.99
C THR A 27 14.37 44.93 4.52
N TYR A 28 15.61 45.42 4.70
CA TYR A 28 15.89 46.75 5.21
C TYR A 28 15.22 47.83 4.33
N GLY A 29 14.62 48.83 4.97
CA GLY A 29 13.89 49.92 4.32
C GLY A 29 12.47 49.57 3.84
N LEU A 30 12.12 48.30 3.62
CA LEU A 30 10.83 47.91 3.01
C LEU A 30 9.58 48.30 3.82
N ASN A 31 9.75 48.69 5.10
CA ASN A 31 8.66 49.19 5.96
C ASN A 31 8.28 50.65 5.69
N GLU A 32 9.07 51.38 4.89
CA GLU A 32 8.84 52.79 4.57
C GLU A 32 7.93 52.97 3.34
N LYS A 33 7.78 54.23 2.88
CA LYS A 33 7.17 54.57 1.58
C LYS A 33 7.86 53.81 0.44
N PRO A 34 7.26 53.71 -0.75
CA PRO A 34 7.87 52.97 -1.85
C PRO A 34 9.29 53.45 -2.18
N ILE A 35 10.26 52.53 -2.12
CA ILE A 35 11.70 52.83 -2.15
C ILE A 35 12.45 52.10 -3.26
N TYR A 36 13.68 52.51 -3.55
CA TYR A 36 14.57 51.86 -4.51
C TYR A 36 16.00 51.70 -3.96
N ASN A 37 16.78 50.80 -4.58
CA ASN A 37 18.17 50.59 -4.20
C ASN A 37 19.10 51.62 -4.87
N PRO A 38 20.13 52.09 -4.17
CA PRO A 38 21.20 52.90 -4.74
C PRO A 38 22.00 52.13 -5.83
N TYR A 39 22.57 52.82 -6.83
CA TYR A 39 23.42 52.27 -7.92
C TYR A 39 24.48 51.23 -7.50
N TYR A 40 25.13 51.42 -6.35
CA TYR A 40 26.20 50.53 -5.88
C TYR A 40 25.79 49.55 -4.79
N TYR A 41 24.57 49.66 -4.29
CA TYR A 41 24.15 48.95 -3.11
C TYR A 41 23.03 47.97 -3.43
N THR A 42 23.03 46.87 -2.68
CA THR A 42 22.04 45.81 -2.81
C THR A 42 20.95 45.90 -1.76
N PHE A 43 20.86 46.99 -0.98
CA PHE A 43 19.77 47.25 -0.03
C PHE A 43 18.90 48.42 -0.51
N PHE A 44 17.68 48.52 0.02
CA PHE A 44 16.74 49.59 -0.32
C PHE A 44 16.86 50.76 0.66
N ASP A 45 16.91 51.99 0.15
CA ASP A 45 17.22 53.16 1.00
C ASP A 45 16.49 54.45 0.59
N PHE A 46 16.28 54.67 -0.71
CA PHE A 46 15.79 55.95 -1.23
C PHE A 46 14.32 55.88 -1.63
N LYS A 47 13.50 56.90 -1.30
CA LYS A 47 12.06 56.88 -1.62
C LYS A 47 11.79 57.43 -3.00
N LEU A 48 10.70 56.95 -3.60
CA LEU A 48 10.19 57.41 -4.87
C LEU A 48 9.26 58.60 -4.68
N LYS A 49 9.37 59.59 -5.58
CA LYS A 49 8.40 60.68 -5.71
C LYS A 49 7.10 60.14 -6.30
N ASN A 50 5.98 60.52 -5.68
CA ASN A 50 4.62 60.21 -6.16
C ASN A 50 4.48 58.75 -6.65
N PRO A 51 4.77 57.75 -5.80
CA PRO A 51 4.80 56.38 -6.25
C PRO A 51 3.40 55.93 -6.68
N PRO A 52 3.28 55.17 -7.78
CA PRO A 52 2.02 54.59 -8.21
C PRO A 52 1.34 53.78 -7.09
N LEU A 53 0.01 53.77 -7.10
CA LEU A 53 -0.78 53.03 -6.11
C LEU A 53 -0.40 51.55 -6.13
N GLY A 54 -0.11 51.01 -4.95
CA GLY A 54 0.29 49.61 -4.80
C GLY A 54 1.76 49.34 -5.09
N LEU A 55 2.60 50.33 -5.44
CA LEU A 55 4.04 50.09 -5.53
C LEU A 55 4.63 49.82 -4.13
N ILE A 56 5.52 48.84 -4.00
CA ILE A 56 6.24 48.52 -2.76
C ILE A 56 7.68 49.00 -2.82
N CYS A 57 8.44 48.55 -3.81
CA CYS A 57 9.83 48.98 -3.99
C CYS A 57 10.31 48.66 -5.41
N VAL A 58 11.49 49.16 -5.76
CA VAL A 58 12.13 48.90 -7.05
C VAL A 58 13.61 48.56 -6.86
N PHE A 59 14.05 47.43 -7.38
CA PHE A 59 15.46 47.07 -7.44
C PHE A 59 15.99 47.29 -8.86
N PHE A 60 16.97 48.16 -9.02
CA PHE A 60 17.73 48.36 -10.24
C PHE A 60 19.07 47.62 -10.13
N LYS A 61 19.27 46.66 -11.03
CA LYS A 61 20.57 46.01 -11.24
C LYS A 61 21.41 46.89 -12.15
N ALA A 62 22.51 47.42 -11.60
CA ALA A 62 23.38 48.33 -12.33
C ALA A 62 24.08 47.64 -13.51
N ARG A 63 24.06 48.32 -14.68
CA ARG A 63 24.80 47.91 -15.87
C ARG A 63 26.24 48.39 -15.77
N LYS A 64 27.20 47.51 -15.99
CA LYS A 64 28.58 47.91 -16.32
C LYS A 64 28.57 48.64 -17.66
N ASN A 65 28.64 49.98 -17.62
CA ASN A 65 28.59 50.83 -18.80
C ASN A 65 29.89 51.65 -18.94
N PRO A 66 30.40 51.85 -20.18
CA PRO A 66 31.68 52.54 -20.41
C PRO A 66 31.62 54.05 -20.14
N PHE A 67 30.41 54.61 -20.07
CA PHE A 67 30.16 56.04 -19.89
C PHE A 67 30.17 56.48 -18.42
N LYS A 68 30.29 55.53 -17.47
CA LYS A 68 30.21 55.76 -16.01
C LYS A 68 28.92 56.49 -15.59
N ILE A 69 27.86 56.37 -16.39
CA ILE A 69 26.54 56.94 -16.10
C ILE A 69 25.89 56.12 -15.00
N LYS A 70 25.28 56.80 -14.03
CA LYS A 70 24.55 56.22 -12.90
C LYS A 70 23.15 56.80 -12.87
N TYR A 71 22.19 56.05 -12.33
CA TYR A 71 20.92 56.64 -11.95
C TYR A 71 21.10 57.43 -10.64
N PRO A 72 20.32 58.51 -10.44
CA PRO A 72 20.50 59.43 -9.33
C PRO A 72 20.23 58.77 -7.96
N HIS A 73 20.82 59.36 -6.93
CA HIS A 73 20.63 59.03 -5.52
C HIS A 73 20.19 60.33 -4.84
N ASP A 74 18.89 60.54 -4.62
CA ASP A 74 18.45 61.76 -3.92
C ASP A 74 17.02 61.69 -3.35
N ASP A 75 16.83 62.50 -2.31
CA ASP A 75 15.79 62.53 -1.28
C ASP A 75 14.35 62.80 -1.81
N ASP A 76 13.67 61.78 -2.32
CA ASP A 76 12.26 61.80 -2.73
C ASP A 76 11.95 62.62 -4.00
N GLU A 77 12.94 62.89 -4.86
CA GLU A 77 12.77 63.76 -6.04
C GLU A 77 12.38 63.05 -7.35
N TYR A 78 12.62 61.74 -7.46
CA TYR A 78 12.49 61.00 -8.71
C TYR A 78 11.31 60.05 -8.72
N THR A 79 10.50 60.10 -9.77
CA THR A 79 9.45 59.10 -10.01
C THR A 79 10.05 57.80 -10.57
N LEU A 80 9.28 56.71 -10.54
CA LEU A 80 9.68 55.46 -11.19
C LEU A 80 10.02 55.68 -12.67
N ASP A 81 9.19 56.44 -13.39
CA ASP A 81 9.40 56.71 -14.82
C ASP A 81 10.64 57.56 -15.08
N ASP A 82 11.02 58.45 -14.15
CA ASP A 82 12.26 59.22 -14.25
C ASP A 82 13.50 58.34 -14.12
N LEU A 83 13.49 57.39 -13.18
CA LEU A 83 14.60 56.45 -12.98
C LEU A 83 14.71 55.45 -14.15
N LEU A 84 13.59 55.00 -14.72
CA LEU A 84 13.58 54.06 -15.84
C LEU A 84 14.18 54.65 -17.13
N LYS A 85 14.25 55.98 -17.27
CA LYS A 85 14.93 56.65 -18.40
C LYS A 85 16.45 56.41 -18.40
N TYR A 86 17.04 55.99 -17.27
CA TYR A 86 18.48 55.70 -17.14
C TYR A 86 18.85 54.30 -17.68
N GLU A 87 18.31 53.90 -18.84
CA GLU A 87 18.50 52.56 -19.42
C GLU A 87 19.96 52.22 -19.72
N ILE A 88 20.82 53.22 -19.92
CA ILE A 88 22.26 53.05 -20.12
C ILE A 88 22.95 52.61 -18.81
N ALA A 89 22.40 53.02 -17.66
CA ALA A 89 22.92 52.70 -16.33
C ALA A 89 22.27 51.45 -15.71
N ILE A 90 21.11 51.02 -16.23
CA ILE A 90 20.31 49.91 -15.68
C ILE A 90 20.35 48.70 -16.62
N GLU A 91 20.73 47.55 -16.08
CA GLU A 91 20.68 46.27 -16.78
C GLU A 91 19.26 45.73 -16.75
N GLU A 92 18.75 45.57 -15.53
CA GLU A 92 17.45 44.98 -15.19
C GLU A 92 16.78 45.80 -14.08
N ALA A 93 15.47 46.00 -14.17
CA ALA A 93 14.67 46.67 -13.16
C ALA A 93 13.60 45.71 -12.62
N PHE A 94 13.56 45.50 -11.31
CA PHE A 94 12.59 44.65 -10.60
C PHE A 94 11.66 45.54 -9.78
N VAL A 95 10.44 45.73 -10.26
CA VAL A 95 9.41 46.62 -9.71
C VAL A 95 8.42 45.78 -8.92
N PHE A 96 8.39 45.92 -7.60
CA PHE A 96 7.55 45.11 -6.71
C PHE A 96 6.24 45.82 -6.37
N TRP A 97 5.13 45.12 -6.57
CA TRP A 97 3.77 45.62 -6.37
C TRP A 97 3.06 44.87 -5.25
N ASP A 98 2.20 45.54 -4.50
CA ASP A 98 1.31 44.95 -3.51
C ASP A 98 0.13 44.30 -4.24
N ALA A 99 0.12 42.96 -4.29
CA ALA A 99 -0.88 42.17 -4.98
C ALA A 99 -2.30 42.41 -4.44
N ASN A 100 -2.44 42.85 -3.19
CA ASN A 100 -3.75 43.14 -2.59
C ASN A 100 -4.30 44.52 -2.99
N LYS A 101 -3.46 45.39 -3.56
CA LYS A 101 -3.85 46.73 -4.03
C LYS A 101 -4.00 46.81 -5.55
N GLN A 102 -3.67 45.75 -6.28
CA GLN A 102 -3.90 45.66 -7.71
C GLN A 102 -5.32 45.14 -8.02
N PRO A 103 -5.94 45.59 -9.13
CA PRO A 103 -7.24 45.07 -9.54
C PRO A 103 -7.16 43.56 -9.82
N THR A 104 -8.02 42.78 -9.17
CA THR A 104 -8.09 41.33 -9.36
C THR A 104 -8.40 41.00 -10.81
N GLN A 105 -7.58 40.14 -11.44
CA GLN A 105 -7.88 39.66 -12.78
C GLN A 105 -9.08 38.72 -12.73
N THR A 106 -10.21 39.15 -13.30
CA THR A 106 -11.51 38.47 -13.19
C THR A 106 -11.69 37.29 -14.16
N ASN A 107 -10.77 37.06 -15.10
CA ASN A 107 -10.95 36.12 -16.22
C ASN A 107 -9.89 35.00 -16.32
N VAL A 108 -9.39 34.50 -15.18
CA VAL A 108 -8.42 33.40 -15.16
C VAL A 108 -9.14 32.07 -15.03
N ASN A 109 -8.94 31.15 -15.98
CA ASN A 109 -9.49 29.80 -15.90
C ASN A 109 -8.49 28.87 -15.20
N ILE A 110 -8.90 28.28 -14.07
CA ILE A 110 -8.07 27.35 -13.28
C ILE A 110 -8.61 25.93 -13.51
N THR A 111 -7.74 25.03 -13.97
CA THR A 111 -8.07 23.62 -14.22
C THR A 111 -7.28 22.72 -13.27
N PHE A 112 -7.97 21.80 -12.62
CA PHE A 112 -7.38 20.77 -11.77
C PHE A 112 -7.13 19.50 -12.57
N VAL A 113 -5.94 18.94 -12.43
CA VAL A 113 -5.48 17.76 -13.14
C VAL A 113 -4.93 16.74 -12.14
N LYS A 114 -5.47 15.54 -12.18
CA LYS A 114 -4.97 14.41 -11.41
C LYS A 114 -4.29 13.43 -12.35
N LEU A 115 -3.03 13.10 -12.05
CA LEU A 115 -2.23 12.16 -12.85
C LEU A 115 -1.87 10.93 -12.02
N ASP A 116 -2.14 9.75 -12.58
CA ASP A 116 -1.63 8.49 -12.04
C ASP A 116 -0.24 8.25 -12.63
N ILE A 117 0.78 8.12 -11.77
CA ILE A 117 2.17 7.87 -12.19
C ILE A 117 2.77 6.75 -11.34
N PHE A 118 3.82 6.10 -11.84
CA PHE A 118 4.66 5.25 -11.00
C PHE A 118 5.67 6.10 -10.21
N ALA A 119 6.07 5.62 -9.03
CA ALA A 119 7.06 6.31 -8.19
C ALA A 119 8.41 6.57 -8.87
N SER A 120 8.79 5.75 -9.85
CA SER A 120 9.99 5.94 -10.67
C SER A 120 9.78 6.87 -11.88
N ASP A 121 8.54 7.30 -12.16
CA ASP A 121 8.27 8.16 -13.30
C ASP A 121 8.65 9.61 -12.99
N ASN A 122 9.18 10.29 -14.00
CA ASN A 122 9.48 11.71 -13.92
C ASN A 122 8.18 12.53 -14.02
N LYS A 123 7.82 13.21 -12.92
CA LYS A 123 6.63 14.08 -12.83
C LYS A 123 6.60 15.18 -13.91
N GLU A 124 7.75 15.79 -14.25
CA GLU A 124 7.84 16.83 -15.30
C GLU A 124 7.45 16.25 -16.67
N LYS A 125 7.93 15.04 -16.96
CA LYS A 125 7.59 14.34 -18.20
C LYS A 125 6.08 14.06 -18.27
N ALA A 126 5.50 13.56 -17.18
CA ALA A 126 4.07 13.27 -17.11
C ALA A 126 3.19 14.52 -17.31
N ILE A 127 3.58 15.65 -16.72
CA ILE A 127 2.90 16.94 -16.93
C ILE A 127 3.00 17.37 -18.40
N ASN A 128 4.20 17.34 -18.98
CA ASN A 128 4.40 17.73 -20.38
C ASN A 128 3.60 16.87 -21.36
N GLU A 129 3.58 15.56 -21.15
CA GLU A 129 2.75 14.63 -21.94
C GLU A 129 1.26 14.98 -21.85
N TYR A 130 0.76 15.27 -20.63
CA TYR A 130 -0.62 15.73 -20.45
C TYR A 130 -0.89 17.03 -21.22
N LEU A 131 -0.02 18.03 -21.07
CA LEU A 131 -0.19 19.35 -21.69
C LEU A 131 -0.16 19.26 -23.23
N ILE A 132 0.73 18.45 -23.80
CA ILE A 132 0.82 18.22 -25.26
C ILE A 132 -0.40 17.46 -25.77
N LYS A 133 -0.78 16.36 -25.09
CA LYS A 133 -1.94 15.54 -25.48
C LYS A 133 -3.24 16.35 -25.51
N ASN A 134 -3.40 17.27 -24.57
CA ASN A 134 -4.56 18.17 -24.49
C ASN A 134 -4.41 19.44 -25.35
N LYS A 135 -3.37 19.53 -26.19
CA LYS A 135 -3.11 20.67 -27.09
C LYS A 135 -2.98 22.02 -26.35
N ILE A 136 -2.52 21.98 -25.10
CA ILE A 136 -2.29 23.16 -24.26
C ILE A 136 -0.95 23.81 -24.64
N ILE A 137 0.06 22.98 -24.89
CA ILE A 137 1.38 23.38 -25.39
C ILE A 137 1.73 22.59 -26.66
N LYS A 138 2.61 23.14 -27.49
CA LYS A 138 3.12 22.47 -28.71
C LYS A 138 4.42 21.70 -28.47
N GLU A 139 5.23 22.17 -27.53
CA GLU A 139 6.55 21.62 -27.22
C GLU A 139 6.72 21.51 -25.70
N PRO A 140 7.54 20.56 -25.21
CA PRO A 140 7.80 20.41 -23.79
C PRO A 140 8.29 21.71 -23.15
N LYS A 141 7.77 22.00 -21.98
CA LYS A 141 8.14 23.15 -21.16
C LYS A 141 9.10 22.67 -20.07
N PRO A 142 10.23 23.36 -19.87
CA PRO A 142 11.18 22.98 -18.85
C PRO A 142 10.61 23.23 -17.45
N THR A 143 11.02 22.41 -16.49
CA THR A 143 10.88 22.76 -15.07
C THR A 143 11.72 24.01 -14.77
N LYS A 144 11.08 25.03 -14.20
CA LYS A 144 11.81 26.15 -13.60
C LYS A 144 12.00 25.85 -12.12
N LEU A 145 13.27 25.72 -11.69
CA LEU A 145 13.62 25.59 -10.27
C LEU A 145 13.20 26.87 -9.55
N GLY A 146 12.63 26.74 -8.35
CA GLY A 146 12.09 27.85 -7.58
C GLY A 146 10.61 28.12 -7.90
N CYS A 147 9.86 28.37 -6.84
CA CYS A 147 8.42 28.53 -6.87
C CYS A 147 7.99 29.86 -7.49
N TYR A 148 8.83 30.55 -8.26
CA TYR A 148 8.72 31.98 -8.44
C TYR A 148 8.47 32.44 -9.88
N ASN A 149 7.30 33.05 -10.13
CA ASN A 149 6.67 33.37 -11.43
C ASN A 149 7.43 34.17 -12.52
N ALA A 150 8.67 33.85 -12.94
CA ALA A 150 9.34 34.70 -13.94
C ALA A 150 8.73 34.59 -15.36
N THR A 151 7.74 35.44 -15.67
CA THR A 151 7.15 35.56 -17.01
C THR A 151 8.16 36.19 -17.99
N PRO A 152 8.07 35.89 -19.30
CA PRO A 152 8.98 36.46 -20.32
C PRO A 152 8.85 37.99 -20.49
N THR A 153 7.72 38.57 -20.08
CA THR A 153 7.39 39.99 -20.29
C THR A 153 7.45 40.83 -19.00
N THR A 154 7.33 40.22 -17.82
CA THR A 154 7.29 40.96 -16.54
C THR A 154 8.12 40.33 -15.40
N GLY A 155 8.80 39.19 -15.60
CA GLY A 155 9.72 38.55 -14.63
C GLY A 155 9.40 38.63 -13.15
N LEU A 156 8.12 38.44 -12.84
CA LEU A 156 7.60 38.14 -11.53
C LEU A 156 8.44 37.08 -10.82
N VAL A 157 8.61 37.15 -9.52
CA VAL A 157 9.14 36.04 -8.75
C VAL A 157 8.36 36.13 -7.44
N VAL A 158 7.55 35.12 -7.06
CA VAL A 158 6.89 34.95 -5.73
C VAL A 158 6.73 33.45 -5.47
N PRO A 159 6.96 32.89 -4.27
CA PRO A 159 6.80 31.48 -4.07
C PRO A 159 5.35 31.06 -4.32
N LEU A 160 5.16 30.06 -5.16
CA LEU A 160 3.88 29.46 -5.46
C LEU A 160 3.32 28.72 -4.26
N PRO A 161 1.99 28.72 -4.09
CA PRO A 161 1.33 28.24 -2.88
C PRO A 161 1.33 26.72 -2.78
N SER A 162 1.77 26.13 -1.67
CA SER A 162 1.37 24.76 -1.35
C SER A 162 -0.14 24.75 -1.11
N ILE A 163 -0.89 23.94 -1.85
CA ILE A 163 -2.34 23.86 -1.67
C ILE A 163 -2.78 22.42 -1.43
N ASN A 164 -3.45 22.27 -0.30
CA ASN A 164 -4.37 21.21 0.03
C ASN A 164 -5.79 21.68 -0.34
N TYR A 165 -6.35 21.22 -1.45
CA TYR A 165 -7.72 21.61 -1.84
C TYR A 165 -8.76 20.70 -1.19
N THR A 166 -9.75 21.31 -0.54
CA THR A 166 -11.03 20.68 -0.17
C THR A 166 -12.10 21.05 -1.20
N THR A 167 -12.56 20.08 -1.99
CA THR A 167 -13.67 20.29 -2.94
C THR A 167 -15.01 20.25 -2.20
N HIS A 168 -15.66 21.41 -2.07
CA HIS A 168 -17.00 21.58 -1.44
C HIS A 168 -18.17 20.91 -2.21
N GLU A 169 -17.95 20.28 -3.36
CA GLU A 169 -19.03 19.68 -4.17
C GLU A 169 -19.73 18.49 -3.48
N LYS A 170 -19.09 17.81 -2.51
CA LYS A 170 -19.67 16.62 -1.85
C LYS A 170 -20.64 16.91 -0.70
N ASP A 171 -20.62 18.12 -0.13
CA ASP A 171 -21.44 18.44 1.05
C ASP A 171 -22.94 18.53 0.74
N ASN A 172 -23.30 18.95 -0.48
CA ASN A 172 -24.70 19.15 -0.87
C ASN A 172 -25.40 17.85 -1.33
N GLU A 173 -24.68 16.89 -1.90
CA GLU A 173 -25.25 15.58 -2.25
C GLU A 173 -25.55 14.73 -1.01
N ILE A 174 -24.68 14.77 0.00
CA ILE A 174 -24.85 14.03 1.26
C ILE A 174 -26.05 14.59 2.06
N LYS A 175 -26.19 15.93 2.12
CA LYS A 175 -27.33 16.58 2.78
C LYS A 175 -28.66 16.25 2.10
N ASN A 176 -28.72 16.23 0.76
CA ASN A 176 -29.93 15.88 0.02
C ASN A 176 -30.31 14.40 0.17
N TRP A 177 -29.34 13.50 0.29
CA TRP A 177 -29.57 12.08 0.50
C TRP A 177 -30.15 11.76 1.89
N LEU A 178 -29.59 12.35 2.96
CA LEU A 178 -30.09 12.21 4.34
C LEU A 178 -31.56 12.63 4.48
N LEU A 179 -31.95 13.69 3.77
CA LEU A 179 -33.32 14.22 3.80
C LEU A 179 -34.36 13.30 3.14
N GLN A 180 -33.95 12.48 2.17
CA GLN A 180 -34.84 11.53 1.49
C GLN A 180 -34.98 10.20 2.24
N ALA A 181 -33.92 9.76 2.93
CA ALA A 181 -33.92 8.50 3.68
C ALA A 181 -34.87 8.50 4.91
N GLN A 182 -35.15 9.67 5.50
CA GLN A 182 -36.04 9.79 6.67
C GLN A 182 -37.54 9.59 6.37
N LYS A 183 -37.98 9.53 5.11
CA LYS A 183 -39.42 9.58 4.74
C LYS A 183 -40.14 8.23 4.56
N LYS A 184 -39.51 7.07 4.79
CA LYS A 184 -40.18 5.75 4.64
C LYS A 184 -40.14 4.93 5.94
N TYR A 185 -41.19 5.03 6.75
CA TYR A 185 -41.43 4.17 7.91
C TYR A 185 -42.85 3.59 7.88
N ASN A 186 -42.99 2.28 8.13
CA ASN A 186 -44.28 1.59 8.29
C ASN A 186 -44.28 0.82 9.63
N HIS A 187 -45.30 1.05 10.44
CA HIS A 187 -45.46 0.48 11.77
C HIS A 187 -46.31 -0.79 11.68
N LYS A 188 -45.73 -1.95 12.02
CA LYS A 188 -46.36 -3.16 12.62
C LYS A 188 -45.68 -4.44 12.12
N THR A 189 -44.78 -4.99 12.92
CA THR A 189 -44.51 -6.45 13.09
C THR A 189 -43.36 -6.65 14.07
N SER A 190 -43.39 -7.77 14.79
CA SER A 190 -42.43 -8.20 15.83
C SER A 190 -41.06 -8.62 15.29
N MET A 191 -40.84 -8.48 13.98
CA MET A 191 -39.58 -8.69 13.30
C MET A 191 -39.33 -7.46 12.41
N LYS A 192 -38.28 -6.68 12.72
CA LYS A 192 -37.93 -5.48 11.96
C LYS A 192 -36.85 -5.83 10.94
N LYS A 193 -37.23 -5.87 9.67
CA LYS A 193 -36.31 -5.95 8.53
C LYS A 193 -36.08 -4.54 8.01
N ILE A 194 -34.83 -4.09 7.98
CA ILE A 194 -34.45 -2.80 7.38
C ILE A 194 -33.66 -3.09 6.11
N ASP A 195 -34.27 -2.78 4.97
CA ASP A 195 -33.66 -2.93 3.65
C ASP A 195 -33.12 -1.58 3.18
N PHE A 196 -31.81 -1.49 2.91
CA PHE A 196 -31.18 -0.29 2.34
C PHE A 196 -31.08 -0.40 0.81
N LEU A 197 -31.31 0.70 0.09
CA LEU A 197 -31.10 0.77 -1.37
C LEU A 197 -29.61 0.96 -1.71
N THR A 198 -29.17 0.29 -2.77
CA THR A 198 -27.78 0.10 -3.18
C THR A 198 -27.11 1.39 -3.67
N PHE A 199 -25.84 1.62 -3.31
CA PHE A 199 -25.05 2.74 -3.83
C PHE A 199 -23.78 2.30 -4.59
N TRP A 200 -23.20 1.11 -4.35
CA TRP A 200 -21.92 0.68 -4.98
C TRP A 200 -21.73 -0.84 -5.18
N SER A 201 -22.82 -1.64 -5.22
CA SER A 201 -22.74 -3.11 -5.35
C SER A 201 -24.02 -3.74 -5.92
N ASP A 202 -23.89 -4.72 -6.82
CA ASP A 202 -24.99 -5.47 -7.46
C ASP A 202 -25.71 -6.47 -6.53
N LYS A 203 -25.38 -6.50 -5.23
CA LYS A 203 -26.11 -7.27 -4.20
C LYS A 203 -26.55 -6.35 -3.07
N PRO A 204 -27.84 -6.39 -2.65
CA PRO A 204 -28.31 -5.69 -1.46
C PRO A 204 -27.71 -6.30 -0.19
N PHE A 205 -27.46 -5.48 0.83
CA PHE A 205 -27.04 -5.93 2.16
C PHE A 205 -28.23 -5.90 3.13
N THR A 206 -28.32 -6.90 4.01
CA THR A 206 -29.43 -7.06 4.96
C THR A 206 -28.89 -7.28 6.36
N TYR A 207 -29.37 -6.50 7.33
CA TYR A 207 -29.18 -6.79 8.76
C TYR A 207 -30.38 -7.59 9.27
N ILE A 208 -30.13 -8.73 9.91
CA ILE A 208 -31.17 -9.54 10.54
C ILE A 208 -31.00 -9.44 12.06
N PHE A 209 -32.00 -8.87 12.72
CA PHE A 209 -32.12 -8.89 14.18
C PHE A 209 -32.98 -10.09 14.58
N THR A 210 -32.41 -11.05 15.30
CA THR A 210 -33.17 -12.19 15.85
C THR A 210 -32.96 -12.26 17.36
N PRO A 211 -33.83 -11.65 18.17
CA PRO A 211 -33.79 -11.90 19.61
C PRO A 211 -34.23 -13.35 19.86
N LYS A 212 -33.34 -14.20 20.39
CA LYS A 212 -33.74 -15.49 20.99
C LYS A 212 -34.09 -15.24 22.44
N ILE A 213 -35.30 -14.74 22.68
CA ILE A 213 -35.85 -14.70 24.03
C ILE A 213 -36.95 -15.75 24.10
N ASP A 214 -36.62 -16.89 24.71
CA ASP A 214 -37.59 -17.93 25.04
C ASP A 214 -38.24 -17.57 26.38
N PHE A 215 -39.28 -16.75 26.31
CA PHE A 215 -40.00 -16.25 27.48
C PHE A 215 -40.69 -17.36 28.31
N LEU A 216 -40.77 -18.58 27.78
CA LEU A 216 -41.35 -19.74 28.46
C LEU A 216 -40.33 -20.50 29.31
N LYS A 217 -39.03 -20.19 29.21
CA LYS A 217 -37.98 -20.79 30.07
C LYS A 217 -37.63 -19.97 31.30
N ILE A 218 -38.15 -18.75 31.42
CA ILE A 218 -37.89 -17.87 32.56
C ILE A 218 -38.98 -18.14 33.61
N GLU A 219 -38.95 -19.34 34.18
CA GLU A 219 -39.75 -19.66 35.36
C GLU A 219 -38.98 -19.27 36.64
N GLU A 220 -39.51 -18.21 37.26
CA GLU A 220 -39.53 -17.91 38.71
C GLU A 220 -38.34 -17.21 39.46
N PHE A 221 -38.72 -16.01 39.97
CA PHE A 221 -38.33 -15.27 41.17
C PHE A 221 -36.91 -14.66 41.34
N SER A 222 -36.81 -13.37 41.02
CA SER A 222 -36.63 -12.24 41.97
C SER A 222 -36.29 -10.97 41.19
N LEU A 223 -36.83 -9.81 41.57
CA LEU A 223 -36.62 -8.54 40.86
C LEU A 223 -35.14 -8.23 40.62
N MET A 224 -34.25 -8.58 41.56
CA MET A 224 -32.80 -8.36 41.41
C MET A 224 -32.12 -9.36 40.45
N ARG A 225 -32.63 -10.58 40.31
CA ARG A 225 -32.16 -11.55 39.29
C ARG A 225 -32.64 -11.18 37.90
N VAL A 226 -33.88 -10.70 37.75
CA VAL A 226 -34.39 -10.22 36.45
C VAL A 226 -33.50 -9.13 35.87
N TYR A 227 -33.00 -8.17 36.66
CA TYR A 227 -32.08 -7.14 36.17
C TYR A 227 -30.72 -7.68 35.70
N ARG A 228 -30.21 -8.73 36.34
CA ARG A 228 -28.91 -9.33 35.99
C ARG A 228 -29.05 -10.25 34.79
N ASP A 229 -30.07 -11.10 34.81
CA ASP A 229 -30.34 -12.11 33.78
C ASP A 229 -30.78 -11.45 32.47
N THR A 230 -31.51 -10.32 32.52
CA THR A 230 -31.86 -9.55 31.31
C THR A 230 -30.66 -8.80 30.73
N ARG A 231 -29.71 -8.33 31.56
CA ARG A 231 -28.44 -7.75 31.07
C ARG A 231 -27.54 -8.78 30.40
N GLU A 232 -27.50 -9.99 30.96
CA GLU A 232 -26.74 -11.11 30.40
C GLU A 232 -27.41 -11.61 29.10
N LEU A 233 -28.74 -11.77 29.07
CA LEU A 233 -29.47 -12.14 27.84
C LEU A 233 -29.41 -11.06 26.74
N ILE A 234 -29.41 -9.77 27.09
CA ILE A 234 -29.22 -8.67 26.12
C ILE A 234 -27.77 -8.67 25.57
N LYS A 235 -26.77 -9.06 26.37
CA LYS A 235 -25.41 -9.31 25.87
C LYS A 235 -25.36 -10.52 24.93
N GLU A 236 -26.23 -11.51 25.12
CA GLU A 236 -26.33 -12.69 24.24
C GLU A 236 -27.14 -12.46 22.95
N CYS A 237 -27.85 -11.33 22.81
CA CYS A 237 -28.48 -10.94 21.55
C CYS A 237 -27.43 -10.77 20.45
N THR A 238 -27.40 -11.71 19.51
CA THR A 238 -26.45 -11.69 18.40
C THR A 238 -26.95 -10.76 17.30
N ILE A 239 -26.25 -9.65 17.05
CA ILE A 239 -26.38 -8.89 15.81
C ILE A 239 -25.79 -9.77 14.70
N ARG A 240 -26.61 -10.21 13.73
CA ARG A 240 -26.11 -10.86 12.52
C ARG A 240 -26.32 -9.92 11.33
N GLY A 241 -25.25 -9.25 10.93
CA GLY A 241 -25.12 -8.57 9.65
C GLY A 241 -23.89 -9.09 8.94
N GLU A 242 -24.01 -9.40 7.64
CA GLU A 242 -22.86 -9.72 6.82
C GLU A 242 -22.06 -8.45 6.55
N SER A 243 -20.79 -8.43 6.96
CA SER A 243 -19.85 -7.40 6.54
C SER A 243 -19.55 -7.61 5.06
N ILE A 244 -19.95 -6.69 4.19
CA ILE A 244 -19.56 -6.71 2.78
C ILE A 244 -18.48 -5.65 2.54
N GLN A 245 -17.30 -6.09 2.13
CA GLN A 245 -16.21 -5.23 1.69
C GLN A 245 -16.30 -5.03 0.17
N LYS A 246 -16.31 -3.79 -0.31
CA LYS A 246 -15.99 -3.45 -1.71
C LYS A 246 -15.22 -2.12 -1.78
N ALA A 247 -13.88 -2.22 -1.87
CA ALA A 247 -12.87 -1.20 -2.22
C ALA A 247 -12.35 -0.23 -1.11
N PRO A 248 -11.12 0.34 -1.26
CA PRO A 248 -10.27 0.81 -0.15
C PRO A 248 -10.48 2.28 0.26
N GLY A 249 -10.42 2.49 1.57
CA GLY A 249 -10.92 3.66 2.31
C GLY A 249 -11.97 3.19 3.32
N LYS A 250 -11.56 2.35 4.27
CA LYS A 250 -12.45 1.54 5.12
C LYS A 250 -13.29 2.43 6.05
N TYR A 251 -14.56 2.66 5.74
CA TYR A 251 -15.57 3.01 6.75
C TYR A 251 -16.13 1.72 7.35
N TYR A 252 -15.79 1.47 8.60
CA TYR A 252 -16.58 0.59 9.45
C TYR A 252 -17.58 1.48 10.17
N CYS A 253 -18.84 1.47 9.76
CA CYS A 253 -19.86 1.72 10.77
C CYS A 253 -19.91 0.43 11.60
N THR A 254 -19.24 0.43 12.75
CA THR A 254 -19.69 -0.45 13.83
C THR A 254 -20.86 0.31 14.45
N PRO A 255 -22.13 -0.01 14.15
CA PRO A 255 -23.22 0.63 14.84
C PRO A 255 -23.09 0.28 16.33
N SER A 256 -22.69 1.24 17.16
CA SER A 256 -22.84 1.12 18.60
C SER A 256 -24.19 1.70 18.97
N ILE A 257 -25.09 0.84 19.44
CA ILE A 257 -26.33 1.31 20.04
C ILE A 257 -26.00 1.66 21.48
N ASP A 258 -26.17 2.93 21.86
CA ASP A 258 -26.12 3.32 23.27
C ASP A 258 -27.39 2.79 23.96
N MET A 259 -27.26 1.60 24.54
CA MET A 259 -28.35 0.89 25.20
C MET A 259 -28.91 1.67 26.40
N ASN A 260 -28.19 2.69 26.91
CA ASN A 260 -28.67 3.53 28.01
C ASN A 260 -29.67 4.60 27.55
N LYS A 261 -29.77 4.87 26.24
CA LYS A 261 -30.69 5.85 25.64
C LYS A 261 -31.97 5.22 25.08
N ILE A 262 -32.10 3.90 25.19
CA ILE A 262 -33.34 3.20 24.80
C ILE A 262 -34.34 3.36 25.94
N GLY A 263 -35.32 4.24 25.75
CA GLY A 263 -36.48 4.33 26.63
C GLY A 263 -37.30 3.03 26.58
N TYR A 264 -37.71 2.53 27.74
CA TYR A 264 -38.58 1.36 27.90
C TYR A 264 -40.02 1.69 27.51
N ASP A 265 -40.28 1.89 26.21
CA ASP A 265 -41.63 2.14 25.73
C ASP A 265 -42.06 1.20 24.59
N ILE A 266 -43.28 0.69 24.72
CA ILE A 266 -43.82 -0.46 23.98
C ILE A 266 -44.29 -0.07 22.55
N GLY A 267 -43.98 1.16 22.12
CA GLY A 267 -44.47 1.80 20.90
C GLY A 267 -43.44 2.00 19.78
N GLY A 268 -42.20 1.58 19.95
CA GLY A 268 -41.14 1.73 18.95
C GLY A 268 -40.06 2.71 19.38
N VAL A 269 -38.82 2.27 19.18
CA VAL A 269 -37.60 2.99 19.58
C VAL A 269 -37.28 4.09 18.56
N GLU A 270 -36.99 5.29 19.04
CA GLU A 270 -36.33 6.35 18.26
C GLU A 270 -34.87 5.96 18.05
N LEU A 271 -34.48 5.72 16.80
CA LEU A 271 -33.09 5.50 16.43
C LEU A 271 -32.36 6.84 16.46
N VAL A 272 -31.78 7.17 17.61
CA VAL A 272 -30.81 8.26 17.71
C VAL A 272 -29.47 7.72 17.25
N PHE A 273 -29.04 8.13 16.05
CA PHE A 273 -27.63 8.03 15.69
C PHE A 273 -26.88 8.96 16.64
N SER A 274 -25.97 8.42 17.46
CA SER A 274 -25.00 9.29 18.14
C SER A 274 -24.32 10.14 17.08
N GLU A 275 -24.13 11.43 17.36
CA GLU A 275 -23.35 12.33 16.51
C GLU A 275 -22.13 11.57 16.00
N PRO A 276 -21.79 11.71 14.70
CA PRO A 276 -20.66 11.01 14.15
C PRO A 276 -19.45 11.35 15.00
N VAL A 277 -18.92 10.36 15.75
CA VAL A 277 -17.57 10.43 16.28
C VAL A 277 -16.62 10.12 15.13
N SER A 278 -16.71 10.95 14.09
CA SER A 278 -15.53 11.26 13.33
C SER A 278 -14.91 12.44 14.06
N GLU A 279 -13.81 12.20 14.76
CA GLU A 279 -12.68 13.10 14.50
C GLU A 279 -12.61 13.16 12.98
N LEU A 280 -13.01 14.31 12.43
CA LEU A 280 -12.89 14.56 11.01
C LEU A 280 -11.40 14.39 10.70
N GLU A 281 -10.99 13.22 10.22
CA GLU A 281 -9.90 13.22 9.27
C GLU A 281 -10.31 14.23 8.21
N PRO A 282 -9.54 15.32 8.02
CA PRO A 282 -9.92 16.34 7.09
C PRO A 282 -10.14 15.71 5.71
N PRO A 283 -11.07 16.23 4.89
CA PRO A 283 -11.38 15.66 3.58
C PRO A 283 -10.06 15.44 2.85
N GLN A 284 -9.82 14.23 2.27
CA GLN A 284 -8.57 13.88 1.58
C GLN A 284 -8.01 15.11 0.87
N GLN A 285 -7.02 15.74 1.51
CA GLN A 285 -6.42 16.95 1.00
C GLN A 285 -5.70 16.51 -0.27
N GLN A 286 -6.21 16.90 -1.43
CA GLN A 286 -5.49 16.69 -2.67
C GLN A 286 -4.29 17.64 -2.63
N GLN A 287 -3.14 17.09 -2.25
CA GLN A 287 -1.88 17.80 -2.29
C GLN A 287 -1.57 18.12 -3.75
N ILE A 288 -1.60 19.41 -4.09
CA ILE A 288 -1.07 19.83 -5.38
C ILE A 288 0.44 19.87 -5.28
N GLU A 289 1.07 19.20 -6.22
CA GLU A 289 2.52 19.01 -6.24
C GLU A 289 3.17 19.80 -7.37
N ALA A 290 2.41 20.20 -8.40
CA ALA A 290 2.91 21.07 -9.44
C ALA A 290 1.85 22.01 -10.02
N ILE A 291 2.31 23.08 -10.66
CA ILE A 291 1.49 24.05 -11.37
C ILE A 291 2.14 24.42 -12.70
N TYR A 292 1.31 24.67 -13.71
CA TYR A 292 1.73 25.17 -15.00
C TYR A 292 1.09 26.54 -15.27
N PHE A 293 1.96 27.49 -15.63
CA PHE A 293 1.63 28.78 -16.25
C PHE A 293 2.16 28.78 -17.70
N ASP A 294 1.70 29.70 -18.54
CA ASP A 294 2.08 29.78 -19.97
C ASP A 294 3.61 29.81 -20.24
N ASP A 295 4.43 30.08 -19.22
CA ASP A 295 5.88 30.16 -19.26
C ASP A 295 6.65 28.93 -18.72
N GLY A 296 6.00 27.94 -18.09
CA GLY A 296 6.71 26.76 -17.55
C GLY A 296 6.00 25.95 -16.45
N ILE A 297 6.62 24.83 -16.07
CA ILE A 297 6.18 23.91 -15.00
C ILE A 297 6.96 24.20 -13.72
N ARG A 298 6.29 24.16 -12.56
CA ARG A 298 6.87 24.43 -11.25
C ARG A 298 6.36 23.42 -10.22
N PHE A 299 7.25 22.92 -9.36
CA PHE A 299 6.91 22.00 -8.26
C PHE A 299 6.81 22.75 -6.94
N PHE A 300 5.88 22.33 -6.08
CA PHE A 300 5.73 22.90 -4.74
C PHE A 300 6.71 22.23 -3.76
N PRO A 301 7.37 23.00 -2.87
CA PRO A 301 8.24 22.45 -1.84
C PRO A 301 7.39 21.88 -0.70
N GLU A 302 7.88 20.80 -0.08
CA GLU A 302 7.16 20.03 0.95
C GLU A 302 6.79 20.84 2.22
N SER A 303 7.43 22.00 2.44
CA SER A 303 7.26 22.85 3.62
C SER A 303 6.97 24.32 3.25
N SER A 304 5.75 24.63 2.81
CA SER A 304 5.37 26.03 2.57
C SER A 304 3.93 26.36 2.97
N GLN A 305 3.72 27.63 3.34
CA GLN A 305 2.50 28.23 3.88
C GLN A 305 1.27 28.00 2.99
N THR A 306 0.09 27.93 3.63
CA THR A 306 -1.21 27.70 2.99
C THR A 306 -1.80 28.99 2.42
N TYR A 307 -2.09 29.00 1.12
CA TYR A 307 -2.81 30.10 0.45
C TYR A 307 -4.02 29.55 -0.32
N ASN A 308 -4.99 30.42 -0.67
CA ASN A 308 -6.26 30.02 -1.30
C ASN A 308 -6.32 30.34 -2.82
N ILE A 309 -7.41 29.95 -3.49
CA ILE A 309 -7.63 30.21 -4.93
C ILE A 309 -7.62 31.70 -5.27
N GLU A 310 -8.13 32.56 -4.37
CA GLU A 310 -8.18 34.00 -4.60
C GLU A 310 -6.77 34.62 -4.62
N ASP A 311 -5.84 34.06 -3.83
CA ASP A 311 -4.43 34.45 -3.87
C ASP A 311 -3.78 34.09 -5.22
N LEU A 312 -4.09 32.90 -5.77
CA LEU A 312 -3.63 32.51 -7.12
C LEU A 312 -4.18 33.43 -8.22
N LYS A 313 -5.44 33.87 -8.12
CA LYS A 313 -6.03 34.80 -9.08
C LYS A 313 -5.32 36.16 -9.07
N LYS A 314 -4.92 36.66 -7.89
CA LYS A 314 -4.12 37.89 -7.77
C LYS A 314 -2.70 37.74 -8.35
N LEU A 315 -2.11 36.55 -8.23
CA LEU A 315 -0.76 36.25 -8.71
C LEU A 315 -0.68 35.83 -10.19
N SER A 316 -1.82 35.68 -10.87
CA SER A 316 -1.93 35.21 -12.26
C SER A 316 -1.29 36.12 -13.30
N ASN A 317 -1.20 37.43 -13.02
CA ASN A 317 -0.53 38.46 -13.82
C ASN A 317 -0.64 38.33 -15.34
N GLY A 318 -1.85 38.08 -15.85
CA GLY A 318 -2.19 38.05 -17.27
C GLY A 318 -2.32 36.65 -17.85
N ALA A 319 -1.98 35.60 -17.08
CA ALA A 319 -2.23 34.22 -17.47
C ALA A 319 -3.73 33.97 -17.62
N LYS A 320 -4.15 33.48 -18.79
CA LYS A 320 -5.56 33.17 -19.05
C LYS A 320 -5.96 31.78 -18.57
N LYS A 321 -4.98 30.88 -18.44
CA LYS A 321 -5.17 29.48 -18.03
C LYS A 321 -4.09 29.07 -17.03
N ILE A 322 -4.51 28.45 -15.94
CA ILE A 322 -3.63 27.88 -14.91
C ILE A 322 -4.01 26.41 -14.74
N TYR A 323 -3.02 25.52 -14.71
CA TYR A 323 -3.23 24.09 -14.49
C TYR A 323 -2.55 23.64 -13.21
N LEU A 324 -3.30 23.02 -12.32
CA LEU A 324 -2.85 22.51 -11.03
C LEU A 324 -2.79 20.98 -11.09
N PHE A 325 -1.64 20.41 -10.76
CA PHE A 325 -1.37 18.97 -10.87
C PHE A 325 -1.21 18.31 -9.49
N SER A 326 -1.97 17.24 -9.28
CA SER A 326 -1.78 16.29 -8.19
C SER A 326 -1.38 14.93 -8.75
N PHE A 327 -0.54 14.19 -8.03
CA PHE A 327 -0.12 12.85 -8.45
C PHE A 327 -0.66 11.77 -7.52
N THR A 328 -1.16 10.70 -8.11
CA THR A 328 -1.38 9.43 -7.41
C THR A 328 -0.24 8.50 -7.77
N THR A 329 0.68 8.34 -6.83
CA THR A 329 1.89 7.55 -7.03
C THR A 329 1.62 6.08 -6.74
N LYS A 330 1.84 5.22 -7.73
CA LYS A 330 1.75 3.76 -7.59
C LYS A 330 3.15 3.15 -7.54
N LYS A 331 3.35 2.12 -6.71
CA LYS A 331 4.54 1.28 -6.75
C LYS A 331 4.37 0.21 -7.84
N ARG A 332 5.47 -0.16 -8.50
CA ARG A 332 5.47 -1.30 -9.42
C ARG A 332 5.45 -2.60 -8.63
N ILE A 333 4.79 -3.63 -9.15
CA ILE A 333 4.77 -4.96 -8.54
C ILE A 333 5.69 -5.88 -9.34
N LYS A 334 6.60 -6.58 -8.68
CA LYS A 334 7.48 -7.58 -9.29
C LYS A 334 7.35 -8.92 -8.58
N GLU A 335 6.93 -9.93 -9.33
CA GLU A 335 6.94 -11.33 -8.89
C GLU A 335 8.19 -12.02 -9.45
N ILE A 336 9.01 -12.58 -8.57
CA ILE A 336 10.28 -13.22 -8.91
C ILE A 336 10.23 -14.68 -8.45
N LYS A 337 10.35 -15.60 -9.40
CA LYS A 337 10.44 -17.05 -9.15
C LYS A 337 11.89 -17.47 -9.33
N LEU A 338 12.57 -17.76 -8.22
CA LEU A 338 13.94 -18.24 -8.26
C LEU A 338 13.97 -19.72 -8.66
N PRO A 339 15.09 -20.18 -9.27
CA PRO A 339 15.34 -21.60 -9.47
C PRO A 339 15.32 -22.37 -8.15
N ASP A 340 15.08 -23.67 -8.23
CA ASP A 340 15.14 -24.54 -7.05
C ASP A 340 16.50 -24.48 -6.39
N ALA A 341 16.49 -24.37 -5.06
CA ALA A 341 17.69 -24.30 -4.25
C ALA A 341 17.62 -25.27 -3.08
N ILE A 342 18.78 -25.78 -2.67
CA ILE A 342 18.92 -26.63 -1.47
C ILE A 342 18.45 -25.87 -0.23
N ASP A 343 18.85 -24.60 -0.14
CA ASP A 343 18.40 -23.66 0.87
C ASP A 343 17.68 -22.48 0.19
N PRO A 344 16.34 -22.51 0.14
CA PRO A 344 15.54 -21.43 -0.44
C PRO A 344 15.71 -20.07 0.27
N TYR A 345 16.02 -20.05 1.57
CA TYR A 345 16.26 -18.81 2.30
C TYR A 345 17.54 -18.14 1.81
N GLN A 346 18.61 -18.92 1.74
CA GLN A 346 19.90 -18.43 1.31
C GLN A 346 19.84 -17.96 -0.16
N ALA A 347 19.13 -18.68 -1.03
CA ALA A 347 18.93 -18.28 -2.42
C ALA A 347 18.23 -16.92 -2.57
N ILE A 348 17.18 -16.66 -1.77
CA ILE A 348 16.51 -15.35 -1.76
C ILE A 348 17.47 -14.26 -1.27
N ARG A 349 18.25 -14.52 -0.22
CA ARG A 349 19.23 -13.56 0.31
C ARG A 349 20.33 -13.22 -0.68
N ASP A 350 20.87 -14.21 -1.37
CA ASP A 350 21.92 -14.01 -2.37
C ASP A 350 21.37 -13.27 -3.59
N TRP A 351 20.17 -13.61 -4.07
CA TRP A 351 19.50 -12.86 -5.14
C TRP A 351 19.28 -11.39 -4.75
N LYS A 352 18.83 -11.10 -3.52
CA LYS A 352 18.71 -9.73 -3.02
C LYS A 352 20.07 -9.02 -3.03
N ARG A 353 21.15 -9.70 -2.64
CA ARG A 353 22.52 -9.14 -2.64
C ARG A 353 22.98 -8.79 -4.05
N GLU A 354 22.82 -9.71 -4.99
CA GLU A 354 23.19 -9.55 -6.40
C GLU A 354 22.43 -8.40 -7.08
N ASN A 355 21.21 -8.10 -6.62
CA ASN A 355 20.37 -7.02 -7.15
C ASN A 355 20.48 -5.71 -6.36
N ASN A 356 21.39 -5.60 -5.39
CA ASN A 356 21.54 -4.43 -4.51
C ASN A 356 20.26 -4.07 -3.72
N LEU A 357 19.48 -5.08 -3.34
CA LEU A 357 18.22 -4.96 -2.59
C LEU A 357 18.36 -5.45 -1.13
N TYR A 358 19.54 -5.39 -0.53
CA TYR A 358 19.84 -6.00 0.77
C TYR A 358 20.16 -5.00 1.89
N THR A 359 20.20 -3.70 1.59
CA THR A 359 20.50 -2.62 2.55
C THR A 359 19.43 -1.53 2.52
N PHE A 360 19.32 -0.79 3.61
CA PHE A 360 18.66 0.51 3.63
C PHE A 360 19.70 1.60 3.38
N PRO A 361 19.53 2.50 2.39
CA PRO A 361 18.64 2.43 1.21
C PRO A 361 19.12 1.36 0.20
N PRO A 362 18.25 0.79 -0.66
CA PRO A 362 16.94 1.29 -1.11
C PRO A 362 15.69 0.68 -0.45
N LEU A 363 15.83 -0.21 0.53
CA LEU A 363 14.67 -0.81 1.19
C LEU A 363 13.86 0.24 1.97
N VAL A 364 12.53 0.10 2.00
CA VAL A 364 11.60 0.95 2.76
C VAL A 364 10.88 0.14 3.83
N GLN A 365 10.47 -1.08 3.47
CA GLN A 365 9.82 -2.04 4.36
C GLN A 365 10.26 -3.45 3.98
N GLU A 366 10.42 -4.32 4.96
CA GLU A 366 10.68 -5.74 4.77
C GLU A 366 9.78 -6.53 5.72
N ASP A 367 9.03 -7.48 5.17
CA ASP A 367 8.24 -8.39 5.99
C ASP A 367 9.09 -9.60 6.39
N ASP A 368 8.59 -10.41 7.32
CA ASP A 368 9.23 -11.68 7.65
C ASP A 368 9.08 -12.69 6.49
N TYR A 369 10.00 -13.66 6.44
CA TYR A 369 9.92 -14.75 5.48
C TYR A 369 8.74 -15.66 5.81
N GLU A 370 7.93 -15.97 4.81
CA GLU A 370 6.85 -16.95 4.92
C GLU A 370 7.34 -18.32 4.45
N GLU A 371 7.27 -19.31 5.34
CA GLU A 371 7.55 -20.70 5.01
C GLU A 371 6.26 -21.50 4.86
N GLN A 372 6.16 -22.22 3.75
CA GLN A 372 5.08 -23.18 3.50
C GLN A 372 5.69 -24.55 3.20
N SER A 373 5.11 -25.58 3.77
CA SER A 373 5.47 -26.97 3.50
C SER A 373 4.34 -27.66 2.75
N GLU A 374 4.66 -28.30 1.63
CA GLU A 374 3.74 -29.13 0.87
C GLU A 374 4.24 -30.58 0.89
N ASN A 375 3.36 -31.54 1.17
CA ASN A 375 3.74 -32.95 1.13
C ASN A 375 3.54 -33.52 -0.28
N ARG A 376 4.58 -34.16 -0.80
CA ARG A 376 4.55 -34.93 -2.05
C ARG A 376 4.62 -36.42 -1.72
N ASP A 377 4.12 -37.28 -2.62
CA ASP A 377 4.14 -38.74 -2.44
C ASP A 377 4.90 -39.41 -3.59
N ALA A 378 5.97 -40.15 -3.27
CA ALA A 378 6.72 -40.98 -4.22
C ALA A 378 6.25 -42.45 -4.23
N TYR A 379 4.98 -42.69 -3.92
CA TYR A 379 4.39 -44.00 -3.66
C TYR A 379 4.90 -45.16 -4.55
N ILE A 380 4.88 -46.35 -3.94
CA ILE A 380 5.11 -47.63 -4.59
C ILE A 380 3.76 -48.32 -4.74
N GLU A 381 3.50 -48.84 -5.93
CA GLU A 381 2.27 -49.55 -6.25
C GLU A 381 2.62 -50.95 -6.75
N ILE A 382 2.02 -51.97 -6.12
CA ILE A 382 2.19 -53.38 -6.41
C ILE A 382 0.82 -53.90 -6.80
N THR A 383 0.69 -54.45 -8.01
CA THR A 383 -0.61 -54.88 -8.56
C THR A 383 -0.81 -56.39 -8.52
N SER A 384 0.25 -57.17 -8.31
CA SER A 384 0.24 -58.63 -8.30
C SER A 384 1.30 -59.17 -7.33
N PRO A 385 1.04 -60.28 -6.62
CA PRO A 385 -0.19 -61.10 -6.65
C PRO A 385 -1.31 -60.59 -5.75
N ALA A 386 -1.03 -59.62 -4.87
CA ALA A 386 -2.04 -58.86 -4.15
C ALA A 386 -1.77 -57.36 -4.31
N TYR A 387 -2.83 -56.59 -4.51
CA TYR A 387 -2.71 -55.13 -4.61
C TYR A 387 -2.20 -54.54 -3.29
N LYS A 388 -1.16 -53.70 -3.36
CA LYS A 388 -0.63 -52.96 -2.22
C LYS A 388 -0.04 -51.63 -2.66
N LYS A 389 -0.39 -50.55 -1.96
CA LYS A 389 0.17 -49.20 -2.14
C LYS A 389 0.91 -48.77 -0.88
N ILE A 390 2.16 -48.37 -1.03
CA ILE A 390 3.02 -47.89 0.06
C ILE A 390 3.35 -46.43 -0.23
N SER A 391 2.84 -45.51 0.59
CA SER A 391 3.10 -44.07 0.43
C SER A 391 4.47 -43.70 1.00
N ILE A 392 5.21 -42.91 0.23
CA ILE A 392 6.49 -42.31 0.62
C ILE A 392 6.29 -40.81 0.59
N LEU A 393 5.72 -40.28 1.68
CA LEU A 393 5.48 -38.85 1.82
C LEU A 393 6.79 -38.13 2.11
N PHE A 394 7.04 -37.00 1.46
CA PHE A 394 8.18 -36.13 1.74
C PHE A 394 7.78 -34.65 1.65
N PRO A 395 8.26 -33.79 2.56
CA PRO A 395 7.95 -32.38 2.52
C PRO A 395 8.83 -31.65 1.50
N ILE A 396 8.21 -30.77 0.71
CA ILE A 396 8.90 -29.72 -0.03
C ILE A 396 8.69 -28.39 0.68
N LYS A 397 9.75 -27.60 0.73
CA LYS A 397 9.78 -26.30 1.37
C LYS A 397 9.65 -25.21 0.31
N ILE A 398 8.73 -24.30 0.53
CA ILE A 398 8.49 -23.12 -0.29
C ILE A 398 8.68 -21.91 0.62
N VAL A 399 9.63 -21.07 0.26
CA VAL A 399 9.91 -19.82 0.99
C VAL A 399 9.49 -18.66 0.13
N LYS A 400 8.72 -17.76 0.72
CA LYS A 400 8.29 -16.51 0.10
C LYS A 400 8.82 -15.35 0.90
N HIS A 401 9.17 -14.28 0.21
CA HIS A 401 9.67 -13.07 0.83
C HIS A 401 9.09 -11.84 0.15
N THR A 402 8.52 -10.94 0.95
CA THR A 402 7.91 -9.70 0.48
C THR A 402 8.66 -8.52 1.06
N PHE A 403 9.01 -7.56 0.20
CA PHE A 403 9.66 -6.33 0.64
C PHE A 403 9.43 -5.18 -0.33
N GLU A 404 9.58 -3.97 0.17
CA GLU A 404 9.31 -2.75 -0.57
C GLU A 404 10.54 -1.86 -0.67
N THR A 405 10.63 -1.19 -1.82
CA THR A 405 11.54 -0.07 -2.09
C THR A 405 10.72 1.19 -2.31
N THR A 406 11.39 2.31 -2.61
CA THR A 406 10.71 3.57 -2.94
C THR A 406 9.76 3.44 -4.12
N ASP A 407 10.09 2.61 -5.11
CA ASP A 407 9.36 2.53 -6.38
C ASP A 407 8.74 1.16 -6.70
N CYS A 408 9.15 0.10 -6.01
CA CYS A 408 8.68 -1.26 -6.27
C CYS A 408 8.32 -2.04 -5.00
N CYS A 409 7.29 -2.90 -5.08
CA CYS A 409 7.01 -4.00 -4.16
C CYS A 409 7.47 -5.31 -4.81
N TYR A 410 8.26 -6.10 -4.10
CA TYR A 410 8.83 -7.37 -4.56
C TYR A 410 8.16 -8.55 -3.85
N PHE A 411 7.81 -9.56 -4.61
CA PHE A 411 7.32 -10.86 -4.14
C PHE A 411 8.25 -11.94 -4.68
N VAL A 412 9.17 -12.43 -3.86
CA VAL A 412 10.19 -13.40 -4.25
C VAL A 412 9.82 -14.78 -3.70
N VAL A 413 9.87 -15.80 -4.55
CA VAL A 413 9.53 -17.18 -4.17
C VAL A 413 10.66 -18.13 -4.60
N CYS A 414 11.05 -19.03 -3.69
CA CYS A 414 12.01 -20.09 -3.95
C CYS A 414 11.55 -21.40 -3.30
N LYS A 415 11.89 -22.55 -3.91
CA LYS A 415 11.53 -23.88 -3.40
C LYS A 415 12.73 -24.85 -3.46
N ASN A 416 12.64 -26.01 -2.80
CA ASN A 416 13.68 -27.06 -2.80
C ASN A 416 13.25 -28.39 -3.47
N ASP A 417 12.27 -28.30 -4.36
CA ASP A 417 11.52 -29.43 -4.93
C ASP A 417 12.40 -30.46 -5.65
N THR A 418 13.27 -30.00 -6.56
CA THR A 418 14.11 -30.88 -7.40
C THR A 418 15.02 -31.80 -6.59
N LEU A 419 15.66 -31.29 -5.52
CA LEU A 419 16.53 -32.12 -4.66
C LEU A 419 15.70 -33.17 -3.92
N GLN A 420 14.57 -32.77 -3.34
CA GLN A 420 13.71 -33.66 -2.58
C GLN A 420 13.13 -34.77 -3.44
N ILE A 421 12.68 -34.46 -4.66
CA ILE A 421 12.21 -35.46 -5.62
C ILE A 421 13.32 -36.47 -5.95
N LYS A 422 14.55 -36.00 -6.15
CA LYS A 422 15.69 -36.88 -6.48
C LYS A 422 16.01 -37.83 -5.33
N LEU A 423 16.06 -37.32 -4.09
CA LEU A 423 16.28 -38.13 -2.90
C LEU A 423 15.13 -39.13 -2.67
N ALA A 424 13.89 -38.69 -2.82
CA ALA A 424 12.71 -39.54 -2.70
C ALA A 424 12.73 -40.69 -3.73
N LYS A 425 13.16 -40.41 -4.97
CA LYS A 425 13.32 -41.43 -6.01
C LYS A 425 14.41 -42.45 -5.65
N GLN A 426 15.57 -41.99 -5.18
CA GLN A 426 16.66 -42.89 -4.76
C GLN A 426 16.24 -43.79 -3.59
N TYR A 427 15.55 -43.22 -2.60
CA TYR A 427 15.00 -43.98 -1.48
C TYR A 427 13.94 -44.99 -1.95
N ARG A 428 13.03 -44.57 -2.82
CA ARG A 428 12.01 -45.44 -3.44
C ARG A 428 12.64 -46.62 -4.15
N ASP A 429 13.66 -46.39 -4.98
CA ASP A 429 14.32 -47.45 -5.75
C ASP A 429 15.04 -48.45 -4.81
N ALA A 430 15.70 -47.96 -3.76
CA ALA A 430 16.31 -48.82 -2.73
C ALA A 430 15.25 -49.64 -1.96
N TYR A 431 14.10 -49.04 -1.67
CA TYR A 431 13.00 -49.70 -0.98
C TYR A 431 12.34 -50.76 -1.87
N VAL A 432 12.16 -50.50 -3.17
CA VAL A 432 11.69 -51.50 -4.14
C VAL A 432 12.66 -52.68 -4.23
N ASN A 433 13.96 -52.44 -4.21
CA ASN A 433 14.95 -53.52 -4.18
C ASN A 433 14.81 -54.38 -2.93
N TRP A 434 14.58 -53.75 -1.76
CA TRP A 434 14.28 -54.48 -0.53
C TRP A 434 12.99 -55.31 -0.65
N LEU A 435 11.89 -54.75 -1.16
CA LEU A 435 10.64 -55.50 -1.38
C LEU A 435 10.83 -56.70 -2.30
N ASN A 436 11.67 -56.55 -3.33
CA ASN A 436 11.98 -57.62 -4.27
C ASN A 436 12.79 -58.76 -3.62
N GLN A 437 13.66 -58.43 -2.65
CA GLN A 437 14.50 -59.40 -1.94
C GLN A 437 13.72 -60.19 -0.87
N CYS A 438 12.62 -59.64 -0.35
CA CYS A 438 11.86 -60.26 0.74
C CYS A 438 11.52 -61.73 0.46
N TYR A 439 11.82 -62.57 1.46
CA TYR A 439 11.51 -63.99 1.43
C TYR A 439 10.00 -64.26 1.33
N ILE A 440 9.20 -63.48 2.04
CA ILE A 440 7.74 -63.55 1.99
C ILE A 440 7.20 -62.27 1.34
N LYS A 441 6.32 -62.47 0.36
CA LYS A 441 5.61 -61.41 -0.38
C LYS A 441 4.10 -61.60 -0.22
N PRO A 442 3.33 -60.50 -0.15
CA PRO A 442 1.90 -60.56 0.10
C PRO A 442 1.15 -61.23 -1.04
N GLY A 443 0.11 -61.99 -0.73
CA GLY A 443 -0.73 -62.67 -1.72
C GLY A 443 -0.14 -63.93 -2.36
N ILE A 444 1.14 -64.25 -2.11
CA ILE A 444 1.74 -65.54 -2.53
C ILE A 444 1.44 -66.60 -1.47
N SER A 445 1.02 -67.79 -1.92
CA SER A 445 0.90 -68.99 -1.08
C SER A 445 2.25 -69.70 -0.99
N TYR A 446 2.72 -69.97 0.23
CA TYR A 446 3.94 -70.72 0.50
C TYR A 446 3.62 -72.00 1.26
N SER A 447 4.29 -73.09 0.91
CA SER A 447 4.34 -74.28 1.75
C SER A 447 5.18 -74.02 3.00
N ALA A 448 4.89 -74.76 4.06
CA ALA A 448 5.71 -74.78 5.27
C ALA A 448 7.21 -75.07 4.98
N GLY A 449 7.48 -75.96 4.01
CA GLY A 449 8.83 -76.30 3.56
C GLY A 449 9.56 -75.12 2.92
N GLU A 450 8.90 -74.37 2.03
CA GLU A 450 9.50 -73.19 1.39
C GLU A 450 9.83 -72.07 2.39
N ILE A 451 8.96 -71.85 3.38
CA ILE A 451 9.20 -70.87 4.45
C ILE A 451 10.44 -71.29 5.26
N ARG A 452 10.54 -72.58 5.60
CA ARG A 452 11.71 -73.14 6.29
C ARG A 452 12.97 -73.01 5.45
N ASP A 453 12.92 -73.26 4.16
CA ASP A 453 14.11 -73.20 3.30
C ASP A 453 14.61 -71.75 3.14
N LYS A 454 13.71 -70.77 3.26
CA LYS A 454 14.04 -69.33 3.28
C LYS A 454 14.61 -68.85 4.62
N PHE A 455 14.01 -69.23 5.75
CA PHE A 455 14.38 -68.71 7.08
C PHE A 455 15.29 -69.65 7.91
N GLY A 456 15.44 -70.91 7.52
CA GLY A 456 16.23 -71.91 8.23
C GLY A 456 15.57 -72.48 9.49
N ARG A 457 16.26 -73.39 10.18
CA ARG A 457 15.79 -74.08 11.40
C ARG A 457 16.22 -73.39 12.69
N SER A 458 16.10 -72.07 12.75
CA SER A 458 16.38 -71.31 13.97
C SER A 458 15.47 -70.10 14.10
N SER A 459 14.92 -69.92 15.30
CA SER A 459 14.12 -68.73 15.63
C SER A 459 14.96 -67.47 15.46
N ARG A 460 14.45 -66.48 14.73
CA ARG A 460 15.17 -65.23 14.44
C ARG A 460 14.21 -64.06 14.29
N ASP A 461 14.78 -62.87 14.37
CA ASP A 461 14.04 -61.65 14.08
C ASP A 461 13.91 -61.49 12.55
N ILE A 462 12.74 -61.03 12.13
CA ILE A 462 12.41 -60.69 10.75
C ILE A 462 11.75 -59.31 10.75
N TYR A 463 11.68 -58.65 9.60
CA TYR A 463 11.19 -57.28 9.50
C TYR A 463 10.10 -57.17 8.45
N ASN A 464 9.05 -56.40 8.77
CA ASN A 464 8.00 -56.06 7.82
C ASN A 464 8.36 -54.79 7.02
N GLU A 465 7.52 -54.44 6.04
CA GLU A 465 7.71 -53.25 5.21
C GLU A 465 7.70 -51.92 6.00
N GLU A 466 7.03 -51.87 7.14
CA GLU A 466 7.04 -50.69 8.02
C GLU A 466 8.35 -50.55 8.83
N GLY A 467 9.26 -51.53 8.71
CA GLY A 467 10.46 -51.63 9.55
C GLY A 467 10.18 -52.18 10.95
N GLY A 468 8.94 -52.61 11.21
CA GLY A 468 8.52 -53.27 12.43
C GLY A 468 9.25 -54.60 12.61
N LYS A 469 9.81 -54.78 13.80
CA LYS A 469 10.49 -56.01 14.20
C LYS A 469 9.46 -57.10 14.52
N CYS A 470 9.48 -58.17 13.76
CA CYS A 470 8.64 -59.36 13.89
C CYS A 470 9.48 -60.58 14.26
N ARG A 471 8.82 -61.71 14.57
CA ARG A 471 9.51 -62.95 14.97
C ARG A 471 9.19 -64.12 14.04
N TYR A 472 10.23 -64.74 13.48
CA TYR A 472 10.16 -66.11 12.99
C TYR A 472 10.49 -67.04 14.17
N ARG A 473 9.53 -67.89 14.56
CA ARG A 473 9.70 -68.84 15.67
C ARG A 473 9.71 -70.25 15.10
N TYR A 474 10.75 -70.99 15.40
CA TYR A 474 10.89 -72.43 15.12
C TYR A 474 10.84 -73.19 16.44
N VAL A 475 10.02 -74.24 16.51
CA VAL A 475 9.83 -75.11 17.66
C VAL A 475 10.10 -76.54 17.23
N ILE A 476 11.04 -77.19 17.93
CA ILE A 476 11.38 -78.60 17.68
C ILE A 476 10.36 -79.46 18.41
N ASN A 477 9.80 -80.44 17.71
CA ASN A 477 8.80 -81.37 18.26
C ASN A 477 9.17 -82.81 17.91
N THR A 478 8.61 -83.77 18.67
CA THR A 478 8.93 -85.21 18.53
C THR A 478 8.48 -85.80 17.19
N PHE A 479 7.42 -85.26 16.58
CA PHE A 479 6.83 -85.81 15.36
C PHE A 479 6.95 -84.84 14.18
N ILE A 480 6.55 -83.59 14.37
CA ILE A 480 6.56 -82.56 13.31
C ILE A 480 6.95 -81.24 13.96
N ASP A 481 8.10 -80.70 13.56
CA ASP A 481 8.52 -79.35 13.94
C ASP A 481 7.47 -78.31 13.54
N GLU A 482 7.33 -77.27 14.35
CA GLU A 482 6.39 -76.16 14.12
C GLU A 482 7.15 -74.87 13.82
N TRP A 483 6.56 -74.03 12.98
CA TRP A 483 7.13 -72.73 12.64
C TRP A 483 6.03 -71.68 12.54
N TYR A 484 6.38 -70.48 12.97
CA TYR A 484 5.48 -69.34 13.05
C TYR A 484 6.14 -68.13 12.39
N VAL A 485 5.40 -67.43 11.53
CA VAL A 485 5.79 -66.13 10.99
C VAL A 485 4.92 -65.08 11.66
N ASN A 486 5.56 -64.24 12.50
CA ASN A 486 4.91 -63.20 13.28
C ASN A 486 3.70 -63.70 14.10
N GLY A 487 3.89 -64.82 14.81
CA GLY A 487 2.85 -65.44 15.65
C GLY A 487 1.83 -66.29 14.89
N ARG A 488 1.86 -66.29 13.55
CA ARG A 488 0.99 -67.15 12.75
C ARG A 488 1.68 -68.49 12.45
N GLU A 489 1.08 -69.58 12.91
CA GLU A 489 1.53 -70.93 12.58
C GLU A 489 1.51 -71.13 11.07
N CYS A 490 2.57 -71.70 10.50
CA CYS A 490 2.59 -72.09 9.11
C CYS A 490 2.45 -73.61 9.02
N SER A 491 1.34 -74.11 8.47
CA SER A 491 1.09 -75.54 8.38
C SER A 491 0.72 -75.94 6.95
N GLY A 492 1.00 -77.19 6.60
CA GLY A 492 0.69 -77.76 5.29
C GLY A 492 1.28 -77.00 4.09
N SER A 493 0.51 -76.98 3.00
CA SER A 493 0.99 -76.51 1.69
C SER A 493 0.66 -75.05 1.36
N ASN A 494 -0.24 -74.40 2.12
CA ASN A 494 -0.80 -73.10 1.73
C ASN A 494 -0.79 -72.07 2.87
N ASN A 495 0.22 -71.20 2.88
CA ASN A 495 0.37 -70.11 3.85
C ASN A 495 0.52 -68.78 3.12
N THR A 496 -0.47 -67.90 3.24
CA THR A 496 -0.50 -66.60 2.53
C THR A 496 -0.40 -65.44 3.51
N PHE A 497 0.44 -64.46 3.25
CA PHE A 497 0.65 -63.32 4.15
C PHE A 497 0.15 -62.00 3.53
N TYR A 498 -0.09 -61.00 4.38
CA TYR A 498 -0.49 -59.64 3.97
C TYR A 498 0.69 -58.66 3.93
N ASN A 499 1.81 -59.01 4.56
CA ASN A 499 2.99 -58.18 4.70
C ASN A 499 4.18 -58.81 3.97
N PHE A 500 5.16 -57.97 3.66
CA PHE A 500 6.48 -58.43 3.27
C PHE A 500 7.24 -58.88 4.52
N TYR A 501 8.06 -59.92 4.41
CA TYR A 501 8.98 -60.28 5.48
C TYR A 501 10.36 -60.64 4.93
N ASP A 502 11.38 -60.04 5.53
CA ASP A 502 12.78 -60.34 5.28
C ASP A 502 13.58 -60.46 6.58
N THR A 503 14.79 -61.01 6.51
CA THR A 503 15.73 -61.04 7.65
C THR A 503 16.46 -59.71 7.86
N THR A 504 16.39 -58.79 6.90
CA THR A 504 16.97 -57.44 6.97
C THR A 504 15.86 -56.39 7.04
N PRO A 505 16.04 -55.29 7.80
CA PRO A 505 15.07 -54.20 7.81
C PRO A 505 15.07 -53.44 6.46
N PRO A 506 13.95 -52.79 6.10
CA PRO A 506 13.91 -51.89 4.95
C PRO A 506 14.93 -50.74 5.11
N PRO A 507 15.37 -50.11 4.00
CA PRO A 507 16.27 -48.97 4.07
C PRO A 507 15.66 -47.87 4.94
N LYS A 508 16.50 -47.18 5.72
CA LYS A 508 16.05 -46.04 6.53
C LYS A 508 15.76 -44.85 5.63
N LYS A 509 14.64 -44.17 5.89
CA LYS A 509 14.30 -42.91 5.22
C LYS A 509 15.38 -41.86 5.51
N PRO A 510 15.95 -41.19 4.49
CA PRO A 510 16.88 -40.06 4.66
C PRO A 510 16.28 -38.97 5.55
N GLN A 511 17.13 -38.32 6.37
CA GLN A 511 16.71 -37.26 7.29
C GLN A 511 16.19 -36.03 6.53
N GLU A 512 16.74 -35.78 5.34
CA GLU A 512 16.35 -34.70 4.45
C GLU A 512 14.92 -34.85 3.93
N LEU A 513 14.38 -36.08 3.91
CA LEU A 513 13.01 -36.36 3.50
C LEU A 513 12.03 -36.45 4.69
N MET A 514 12.49 -36.23 5.93
CA MET A 514 11.65 -36.34 7.14
C MET A 514 10.85 -35.07 7.41
#